data_AF-A0A142WUM4-F1
#
_entry.id   AF-A0A142WUM4-F1
#
_cell.length_a   1.000
_cell.length_b   1.000
_cell.length_c   1.000
_cell.angle_alpha   90.00
_cell.angle_beta   90.00
_cell.angle_gamma   90.00
#
_symmetry.space_group_name_H-M   'P 1'
#
loop_
_entity.id
_entity.type
_entity.pdbx_description
1 polymer ?
#
loop_
_entity_poly.entity_id
_entity_poly.type
_entity_poly.pdbx_seq_one_letter_code
_entity_poly.pdbx_strand_id
1 'polypeptide(L)'
;MLSTSVPQTVNGDVRIPFRRNGRLVELTFEHAFAVAHYLWSKGRFEQAAQVFDVLSVIPGRGPKASIFLAHCRVMLADYAGCSGLLHRELDDEQFATTASTLHEAFVMWKCGFYVEAKQGLRAVVEEQTTLPSVPLILAELLGKVGNWTRPPQLLTLAVRRDRPNGAVAQIAKRMLPDVKRRAEEQVRRRTNRATGTGRVMSHNGRDRQA
;
A
#
# COMPACT_ATOMS: atom_id res chain seq x y z
N MET A 1 -2.39 23.75 -2.83
CA MET A 1 -3.59 22.90 -2.95
C MET A 1 -3.57 22.23 -4.31
N LEU A 2 -3.85 20.92 -4.38
CA LEU A 2 -4.01 20.22 -5.65
C LEU A 2 -5.46 20.44 -6.08
N SER A 3 -5.66 21.09 -7.24
CA SER A 3 -6.97 21.18 -7.88
C SER A 3 -6.94 20.29 -9.10
N THR A 4 -7.87 19.35 -9.17
CA THR A 4 -8.02 18.40 -10.28
C THR A 4 -9.26 18.77 -11.08
N SER A 5 -9.11 19.00 -12.39
CA SER A 5 -10.23 19.12 -13.32
C SER A 5 -10.60 17.76 -13.92
N VAL A 6 -11.75 17.70 -14.61
CA VAL A 6 -12.29 16.46 -15.20
C VAL A 6 -11.25 15.78 -16.10
N PRO A 7 -11.01 14.45 -15.97
CA PRO A 7 -10.11 13.72 -16.86
C PRO A 7 -10.52 13.85 -18.33
N GLN A 8 -9.54 14.00 -19.22
CA GLN A 8 -9.76 14.07 -20.66
C GLN A 8 -9.12 12.86 -21.35
N THR A 9 -9.77 12.32 -22.38
CA THR A 9 -9.21 11.24 -23.18
C THR A 9 -8.49 11.83 -24.39
N VAL A 10 -7.19 11.61 -24.50
CA VAL A 10 -6.34 12.08 -25.61
C VAL A 10 -5.66 10.86 -26.22
N ASN A 11 -5.94 10.56 -27.49
CA ASN A 11 -5.41 9.39 -28.21
C ASN A 11 -5.66 8.04 -27.51
N GLY A 12 -6.81 7.90 -26.85
CA GLY A 12 -7.15 6.69 -26.07
C GLY A 12 -6.54 6.62 -24.67
N ASP A 13 -5.65 7.56 -24.33
CA ASP A 13 -5.07 7.68 -23.00
C ASP A 13 -5.79 8.74 -22.17
N VAL A 14 -6.16 8.38 -20.94
CA VAL A 14 -6.77 9.31 -19.99
C VAL A 14 -5.68 10.20 -19.40
N ARG A 15 -5.79 11.50 -19.67
CA ARG A 15 -4.94 12.58 -19.15
C ARG A 15 -5.65 13.25 -17.98
N ILE A 16 -4.96 13.30 -16.85
CA ILE A 16 -5.48 13.84 -15.61
C ILE A 16 -4.73 15.16 -15.35
N PRO A 17 -5.43 16.30 -15.38
CA PRO A 17 -4.82 17.60 -15.15
C PRO A 17 -4.49 17.80 -13.67
N PHE A 18 -3.23 18.16 -13.39
CA PHE A 18 -2.71 18.51 -12.07
C PHE A 18 -2.10 19.90 -12.08
N ARG A 19 -2.40 20.72 -11.06
CA ARG A 19 -1.67 21.97 -10.84
C ARG A 19 -0.48 21.74 -9.90
N ARG A 20 0.74 22.03 -10.38
CA ARG A 20 1.98 22.02 -9.59
C ARG A 20 2.70 23.36 -9.76
N ASN A 21 2.92 24.08 -8.66
CA ASN A 21 3.57 25.40 -8.66
C ASN A 21 2.96 26.39 -9.68
N GLY A 22 1.63 26.43 -9.74
CA GLY A 22 0.89 27.29 -10.68
C GLY A 22 0.87 26.79 -12.13
N ARG A 23 1.65 25.77 -12.49
CA ARG A 23 1.65 25.18 -13.84
C ARG A 23 0.69 23.99 -13.91
N LEU A 24 -0.07 23.92 -14.99
CA LEU A 24 -0.87 22.76 -15.33
C LEU A 24 0.05 21.68 -15.93
N VAL A 25 0.00 20.47 -15.38
CA VAL A 25 0.73 19.31 -15.84
C VAL A 25 -0.28 18.19 -16.04
N GLU A 26 -0.22 17.50 -17.17
CA GLU A 26 -1.07 16.35 -17.44
C GLU A 26 -0.36 15.06 -17.08
N LEU A 27 -1.00 14.25 -16.24
CA LEU A 27 -0.47 12.95 -15.82
C LEU A 27 -1.29 11.83 -16.46
N THR A 28 -0.61 10.73 -16.81
CA THR A 28 -1.32 9.48 -17.11
C THR A 28 -1.88 8.87 -15.83
N PHE A 29 -2.79 7.90 -15.96
CA PHE A 29 -3.33 7.15 -14.82
C PHE A 29 -2.22 6.60 -13.92
N GLU A 30 -1.21 5.95 -14.49
CA GLU A 30 -0.10 5.33 -13.76
C GLU A 30 0.72 6.38 -12.98
N HIS A 31 1.01 7.53 -13.59
CA HIS A 31 1.75 8.61 -12.94
C HIS A 31 0.93 9.24 -11.80
N ALA A 32 -0.35 9.52 -12.02
CA ALA A 32 -1.24 10.06 -11.00
C ALA A 32 -1.43 9.08 -9.83
N PHE A 33 -1.57 7.79 -10.12
CA PHE A 33 -1.67 6.74 -9.10
C PHE A 33 -0.36 6.63 -8.30
N ALA A 34 0.80 6.74 -8.94
CA ALA A 34 2.09 6.77 -8.25
C ALA A 34 2.25 7.99 -7.31
N VAL A 35 1.72 9.16 -7.71
CA VAL A 35 1.65 10.36 -6.86
C VAL A 35 0.71 10.10 -5.66
N ALA A 36 -0.48 9.58 -5.90
CA ALA A 36 -1.45 9.26 -4.86
C ALA A 36 -0.90 8.26 -3.83
N HIS A 37 -0.26 7.19 -4.31
CA HIS A 37 0.40 6.20 -3.46
C HIS A 37 1.53 6.81 -2.63
N TYR A 38 2.34 7.71 -3.21
CA TYR A 38 3.37 8.42 -2.44
C TYR A 38 2.76 9.28 -1.34
N LEU A 39 1.67 10.00 -1.61
CA LEU A 39 0.97 10.79 -0.59
C LEU A 39 0.41 9.88 0.52
N TRP A 40 -0.20 8.76 0.14
CA TRP A 40 -0.74 7.75 1.05
C TRP A 40 0.35 7.14 1.95
N SER A 41 1.50 6.75 1.40
CA SER A 41 2.59 6.15 2.17
C SER A 41 3.25 7.14 3.13
N LYS A 42 3.16 8.44 2.85
CA LYS A 42 3.56 9.54 3.74
C LYS A 42 2.49 9.95 4.75
N GLY A 43 1.34 9.28 4.78
CA GLY A 43 0.25 9.59 5.71
C GLY A 43 -0.54 10.85 5.36
N ARG A 44 -0.35 11.42 4.17
CA ARG A 44 -1.10 12.60 3.69
C ARG A 44 -2.44 12.16 3.09
N PHE A 45 -3.27 11.52 3.90
CA PHE A 45 -4.46 10.79 3.46
C PHE A 45 -5.51 11.67 2.78
N GLU A 46 -5.68 12.91 3.21
CA GLU A 46 -6.61 13.86 2.58
C GLU A 46 -6.24 14.14 1.11
N GLN A 47 -4.96 14.42 0.85
CA GLN A 47 -4.47 14.68 -0.50
C GLN A 47 -4.44 13.42 -1.35
N ALA A 48 -4.08 12.28 -0.75
CA ALA A 48 -4.17 11.00 -1.43
C ALA A 48 -5.61 10.67 -1.83
N ALA A 49 -6.58 10.91 -0.94
CA ALA A 49 -8.00 10.70 -1.19
C ALA A 49 -8.48 11.52 -2.38
N GLN A 50 -8.17 12.83 -2.44
CA GLN A 50 -8.52 13.69 -3.57
C GLN A 50 -8.04 13.12 -4.91
N VAL A 51 -6.81 12.60 -4.96
CA VAL A 51 -6.29 12.01 -6.20
C VAL A 51 -6.93 10.66 -6.50
N PHE A 52 -7.08 9.79 -5.50
CA PHE A 52 -7.70 8.48 -5.73
C PHE A 52 -9.18 8.58 -6.09
N ASP A 53 -9.89 9.61 -5.63
CA ASP A 53 -11.29 9.90 -6.01
C ASP A 53 -11.43 10.26 -7.49
N VAL A 54 -10.49 11.05 -8.03
CA VAL A 54 -10.43 11.30 -9.48
C VAL A 54 -10.07 10.04 -10.26
N LEU A 55 -9.20 9.18 -9.69
CA LEU A 55 -8.76 7.95 -10.34
C LEU A 55 -9.81 6.84 -10.32
N SER A 56 -10.66 6.77 -9.29
CA SER A 56 -11.66 5.71 -9.11
C SER A 56 -12.77 5.78 -10.14
N VAL A 57 -13.10 6.98 -10.62
CA VAL A 57 -14.15 7.18 -11.64
C VAL A 57 -13.68 6.91 -13.07
N ILE A 58 -12.40 6.55 -13.29
CA ILE A 58 -11.87 6.29 -14.64
C ILE A 58 -12.21 4.84 -15.05
N PRO A 59 -13.02 4.64 -16.12
CA PRO A 59 -13.50 3.31 -16.50
C PRO A 59 -12.36 2.41 -17.00
N GLY A 60 -12.57 1.09 -16.88
CA GLY A 60 -11.64 0.07 -17.37
C GLY A 60 -10.33 -0.04 -16.59
N ARG A 61 -10.21 0.64 -15.44
CA ARG A 61 -9.04 0.54 -14.55
C ARG A 61 -9.26 -0.41 -13.38
N GLY A 62 -10.48 -0.88 -13.15
CA GLY A 62 -10.84 -1.77 -12.04
C GLY A 62 -10.75 -1.08 -10.66
N PRO A 63 -11.02 -1.80 -9.57
CA PRO A 63 -11.25 -1.21 -8.24
C PRO A 63 -9.97 -0.75 -7.53
N LYS A 64 -8.81 -0.74 -8.21
CA LYS A 64 -7.51 -0.51 -7.57
C LYS A 64 -7.40 0.85 -6.88
N ALA A 65 -7.90 1.92 -7.50
CA ALA A 65 -7.91 3.26 -6.92
C ALA A 65 -8.94 3.35 -5.79
N SER A 66 -10.12 2.76 -6.00
CA SER A 66 -11.21 2.71 -5.02
C SER A 66 -10.80 2.02 -3.71
N ILE A 67 -10.01 0.95 -3.76
CA ILE A 67 -9.47 0.27 -2.57
C ILE A 67 -8.55 1.19 -1.76
N PHE A 68 -7.65 1.94 -2.43
CA PHE A 68 -6.79 2.91 -1.73
C PHE A 68 -7.57 4.11 -1.20
N LEU A 69 -8.59 4.58 -1.95
CA LEU A 69 -9.50 5.64 -1.51
C LEU A 69 -10.27 5.22 -0.25
N ALA A 70 -10.80 4.00 -0.23
CA ALA A 70 -11.47 3.42 0.93
C ALA A 70 -10.57 3.44 2.15
N HIS A 71 -9.31 2.99 2.02
CA HIS A 71 -8.34 3.09 3.11
C HIS A 71 -8.09 4.55 3.52
N CYS A 72 -8.00 5.50 2.59
CA CYS A 72 -7.87 6.92 2.95
C CYS A 72 -9.06 7.42 3.76
N ARG A 73 -10.29 7.05 3.38
CA ARG A 73 -11.52 7.41 4.12
C ARG A 73 -11.48 6.88 5.55
N VAL A 74 -11.08 5.62 5.75
CA VAL A 74 -10.89 5.07 7.11
C VAL A 74 -9.85 5.85 7.90
N MET A 75 -8.72 6.21 7.28
CA MET A 75 -7.69 7.00 7.97
C MET A 75 -8.15 8.40 8.37
N LEU A 76 -9.16 8.94 7.66
CA LEU A 76 -9.85 10.20 7.92
C LEU A 76 -11.12 10.03 8.78
N ALA A 77 -11.34 8.84 9.36
CA ALA A 77 -12.52 8.48 10.17
C ALA A 77 -13.88 8.51 9.44
N ASP A 78 -13.87 8.51 8.10
CA ASP A 78 -15.06 8.33 7.27
C ASP A 78 -15.33 6.83 7.02
N TYR A 79 -15.80 6.14 8.06
CA TYR A 79 -16.05 4.70 8.01
C TYR A 79 -17.24 4.33 7.12
N ALA A 80 -18.29 5.16 7.12
CA ALA A 80 -19.47 4.97 6.28
C ALA A 80 -19.12 5.15 4.80
N GLY A 81 -18.36 6.19 4.46
CA GLY A 81 -17.89 6.41 3.10
C GLY A 81 -16.91 5.32 2.64
N CYS A 82 -16.11 4.74 3.54
CA CYS A 82 -15.32 3.56 3.20
C CYS A 82 -16.21 2.35 2.85
N SER A 83 -17.16 2.01 3.71
CA SER A 83 -18.03 0.83 3.52
C SER A 83 -18.85 0.95 2.23
N GLY A 84 -19.54 2.09 2.04
CA GLY A 84 -20.35 2.31 0.85
C GLY A 84 -19.53 2.33 -0.45
N LEU A 85 -18.30 2.83 -0.41
CA LEU A 85 -17.40 2.76 -1.56
C LEU A 85 -16.99 1.33 -1.88
N LEU A 86 -16.60 0.54 -0.89
CA LEU A 86 -16.15 -0.83 -1.12
C LEU A 86 -17.27 -1.70 -1.70
N HIS A 87 -18.48 -1.66 -1.15
CA HIS A 87 -19.62 -2.42 -1.69
C HIS A 87 -20.05 -1.96 -3.09
N ARG A 88 -19.94 -0.67 -3.40
CA ARG A 88 -20.27 -0.17 -4.75
C ARG A 88 -19.26 -0.63 -5.80
N GLU A 89 -17.99 -0.70 -5.43
CA GLU A 89 -16.89 -0.90 -6.39
C GLU A 89 -16.44 -2.37 -6.48
N LEU A 90 -16.78 -3.16 -5.46
CA LEU A 90 -16.56 -4.59 -5.40
C LEU A 90 -17.93 -5.26 -5.42
N ASP A 91 -18.41 -5.51 -6.63
CA ASP A 91 -19.66 -6.22 -6.88
C ASP A 91 -19.75 -7.52 -6.06
N ASP A 92 -20.83 -7.69 -5.30
CA ASP A 92 -21.03 -8.82 -4.39
C ASP A 92 -21.02 -10.16 -5.13
N GLU A 93 -21.43 -10.21 -6.40
CA GLU A 93 -21.38 -11.43 -7.22
C GLU A 93 -19.95 -11.91 -7.48
N GLN A 94 -19.04 -10.96 -7.76
CA GLN A 94 -17.64 -11.27 -8.08
C GLN A 94 -16.76 -11.34 -6.83
N PHE A 95 -17.04 -10.49 -5.84
CA PHE A 95 -16.15 -10.24 -4.72
C PHE A 95 -16.72 -10.69 -3.36
N ALA A 96 -17.93 -11.26 -3.31
CA ALA A 96 -18.52 -11.85 -2.11
C ALA A 96 -18.31 -11.00 -0.85
N THR A 97 -17.71 -11.56 0.21
CA THR A 97 -17.46 -10.88 1.49
C THR A 97 -16.24 -9.94 1.49
N THR A 98 -15.57 -9.74 0.34
CA THR A 98 -14.32 -8.97 0.26
C THR A 98 -14.49 -7.53 0.72
N ALA A 99 -15.62 -6.88 0.37
CA ALA A 99 -15.89 -5.50 0.76
C ALA A 99 -15.90 -5.34 2.28
N SER A 100 -16.64 -6.20 2.99
CA SER A 100 -16.71 -6.23 4.45
C SER A 100 -15.35 -6.53 5.08
N THR A 101 -14.64 -7.55 4.58
CA THR A 101 -13.32 -7.94 5.12
C THR A 101 -12.28 -6.82 4.95
N LEU A 102 -12.30 -6.11 3.81
CA LEU A 102 -11.42 -4.96 3.59
C LEU A 102 -11.77 -3.78 4.52
N HIS A 103 -13.06 -3.50 4.70
CA HIS A 103 -13.51 -2.44 5.61
C HIS A 103 -13.03 -2.71 7.04
N GLU A 104 -13.30 -3.91 7.56
CA GLU A 104 -12.87 -4.33 8.89
C GLU A 104 -11.34 -4.26 9.02
N ALA A 105 -10.60 -4.80 8.06
CA ALA A 105 -9.14 -4.78 8.10
C ALA A 105 -8.58 -3.36 8.11
N PHE A 106 -9.17 -2.44 7.36
CA PHE A 106 -8.77 -1.03 7.38
C PHE A 106 -9.10 -0.36 8.71
N VAL A 107 -10.28 -0.61 9.28
CA VAL A 107 -10.67 -0.07 10.60
C VAL A 107 -9.73 -0.58 11.69
N MET A 108 -9.44 -1.89 11.70
CA MET A 108 -8.48 -2.50 12.63
C MET A 108 -7.10 -1.87 12.49
N TRP A 109 -6.64 -1.59 11.26
CA TRP A 109 -5.38 -0.88 11.05
C TRP A 109 -5.43 0.52 11.68
N LYS A 110 -6.46 1.32 11.40
CA LYS A 110 -6.61 2.66 11.97
C LYS A 110 -6.60 2.65 13.50
N CYS A 111 -7.19 1.64 14.13
CA CYS A 111 -7.22 1.47 15.58
C CYS A 111 -5.93 0.89 16.18
N GLY A 112 -4.93 0.52 15.36
CA GLY A 112 -3.67 -0.06 15.82
C GLY A 112 -3.69 -1.57 16.07
N PHE A 113 -4.80 -2.25 15.75
CA PHE A 113 -4.96 -3.70 15.80
C PHE A 113 -4.32 -4.35 14.56
N TYR A 114 -2.98 -4.27 14.48
CA TYR A 114 -2.23 -4.67 13.29
C TYR A 114 -2.26 -6.17 13.00
N VAL A 115 -2.54 -7.02 14.00
CA VAL A 115 -2.57 -8.48 13.80
C VAL A 115 -3.83 -8.87 13.02
N GLU A 116 -4.96 -8.32 13.44
CA GLU A 116 -6.30 -8.48 12.88
C GLU A 116 -6.36 -7.87 11.48
N ALA A 117 -5.85 -6.63 11.33
CA ALA A 117 -5.74 -5.99 10.02
C ALA A 117 -4.93 -6.83 9.03
N LYS A 118 -3.80 -7.40 9.48
CA LYS A 118 -2.97 -8.30 8.67
C LYS A 118 -3.71 -9.59 8.31
N GLN A 119 -4.47 -10.16 9.23
CA GLN A 119 -5.25 -11.39 8.98
C GLN A 119 -6.33 -11.14 7.92
N GLY A 120 -7.14 -10.09 8.07
CA GLY A 120 -8.17 -9.73 7.09
C GLY A 120 -7.60 -9.44 5.70
N LEU A 121 -6.53 -8.63 5.62
CA LEU A 121 -5.84 -8.37 4.34
C LEU A 121 -5.26 -9.65 3.72
N ARG A 122 -4.75 -10.57 4.54
CA ARG A 122 -4.21 -11.84 4.05
C ARG A 122 -5.31 -12.74 3.48
N ALA A 123 -6.45 -12.84 4.15
CA ALA A 123 -7.59 -13.59 3.65
C ALA A 123 -8.01 -13.09 2.26
N VAL A 124 -8.15 -11.77 2.10
CA VAL A 124 -8.46 -11.15 0.80
C VAL A 124 -7.37 -11.43 -0.24
N VAL A 125 -6.08 -11.40 0.13
CA VAL A 125 -5.00 -11.76 -0.81
C VAL A 125 -5.12 -13.21 -1.28
N GLU A 126 -5.47 -14.13 -0.40
CA GLU A 126 -5.58 -15.56 -0.71
C GLU A 126 -6.81 -15.86 -1.59
N GLU A 127 -7.96 -15.24 -1.29
CA GLU A 127 -9.24 -15.44 -1.99
C GLU A 127 -9.31 -14.68 -3.32
N GLN A 128 -8.87 -13.41 -3.35
CA GLN A 128 -9.08 -12.52 -4.49
C GLN A 128 -7.80 -12.35 -5.34
N THR A 129 -7.64 -13.27 -6.29
CA THR A 129 -6.45 -13.31 -7.16
C THR A 129 -6.39 -12.17 -8.19
N THR A 130 -7.50 -11.48 -8.44
CA THR A 130 -7.62 -10.39 -9.42
C THR A 130 -7.37 -9.01 -8.84
N LEU A 131 -7.18 -8.88 -7.53
CA LEU A 131 -6.97 -7.59 -6.85
C LEU A 131 -5.49 -7.32 -6.57
N PRO A 132 -4.76 -6.58 -7.44
CA PRO A 132 -3.33 -6.32 -7.23
C PRO A 132 -3.05 -5.32 -6.09
N SER A 133 -3.99 -4.43 -5.74
CA SER A 133 -3.77 -3.43 -4.69
C SER A 133 -3.60 -4.04 -3.31
N VAL A 134 -4.32 -5.13 -3.00
CA VAL A 134 -4.34 -5.72 -1.65
C VAL A 134 -2.98 -6.28 -1.23
N PRO A 135 -2.24 -7.07 -2.05
CA PRO A 135 -0.91 -7.51 -1.67
C PRO A 135 0.09 -6.34 -1.54
N LEU A 136 -0.06 -5.25 -2.32
CA LEU A 136 0.75 -4.04 -2.14
C LEU A 136 0.46 -3.37 -0.78
N ILE A 137 -0.81 -3.20 -0.43
CA ILE A 137 -1.24 -2.63 0.86
C ILE A 137 -0.74 -3.49 2.04
N LEU A 138 -0.85 -4.82 1.93
CA LEU A 138 -0.36 -5.74 2.95
C LEU A 138 1.17 -5.66 3.11
N ALA A 139 1.91 -5.51 2.01
CA ALA A 139 3.37 -5.33 2.07
C ALA A 139 3.76 -4.06 2.83
N GLU A 140 3.04 -2.96 2.62
CA GLU A 140 3.23 -1.68 3.32
C GLU A 140 2.89 -1.78 4.81
N LEU A 141 1.78 -2.44 5.17
CA LEU A 141 1.43 -2.71 6.57
C LEU A 141 2.54 -3.50 7.27
N LEU A 142 3.01 -4.58 6.64
CA LEU A 142 4.08 -5.42 7.20
C LEU A 142 5.40 -4.65 7.37
N GLY A 143 5.74 -3.77 6.41
CA GLY A 143 6.86 -2.85 6.53
C GLY A 143 6.73 -1.91 7.73
N LYS A 144 5.53 -1.32 7.95
CA LYS A 144 5.27 -0.43 9.09
C LYS A 144 5.43 -1.12 10.45
N VAL A 145 5.04 -2.40 10.57
CA VAL A 145 5.21 -3.18 11.81
C VAL A 145 6.59 -3.84 11.94
N GLY A 146 7.53 -3.54 11.03
CA GLY A 146 8.90 -4.05 11.08
C GLY A 146 9.08 -5.50 10.63
N ASN A 147 8.08 -6.10 9.97
CA ASN A 147 8.17 -7.43 9.39
C ASN A 147 8.58 -7.34 7.90
N TRP A 148 9.88 -7.41 7.63
CA TRP A 148 10.43 -7.23 6.29
C TRP A 148 10.63 -8.55 5.53
N THR A 149 10.41 -9.72 6.13
CA THR A 149 10.69 -11.00 5.45
C THR A 149 9.67 -11.37 4.38
N ARG A 150 8.40 -10.98 4.55
CA ARG A 150 7.30 -11.31 3.61
C ARG A 150 7.00 -10.25 2.54
N PRO A 151 7.18 -8.93 2.76
CA PRO A 151 6.93 -7.90 1.76
C PRO A 151 7.50 -8.18 0.34
N PRO A 152 8.72 -8.72 0.14
CA PRO A 152 9.20 -9.02 -1.22
C PRO A 152 8.29 -9.97 -2.02
N GLN A 153 7.73 -10.99 -1.35
CA GLN A 153 6.84 -11.98 -1.98
C GLN A 153 5.51 -11.34 -2.35
N LEU A 154 4.96 -10.50 -1.47
CA LEU A 154 3.72 -9.77 -1.69
C LEU A 154 3.85 -8.73 -2.82
N LEU A 155 4.94 -7.98 -2.86
CA LEU A 155 5.20 -7.05 -3.97
C LEU A 155 5.35 -7.81 -5.30
N THR A 156 6.03 -8.96 -5.31
CA THR A 156 6.12 -9.81 -6.50
C THR A 156 4.74 -10.34 -6.93
N LEU A 157 3.87 -10.66 -5.97
CA LEU A 157 2.49 -11.06 -6.25
C LEU A 157 1.67 -9.89 -6.83
N ALA A 158 1.81 -8.68 -6.27
CA ALA A 158 1.16 -7.47 -6.79
C ALA A 158 1.57 -7.18 -8.25
N VAL A 159 2.85 -7.36 -8.59
CA VAL A 159 3.34 -7.24 -9.97
C VAL A 159 2.71 -8.27 -10.91
N ARG A 160 2.52 -9.51 -10.44
CA ARG A 160 1.94 -10.60 -11.25
C ARG A 160 0.43 -10.46 -11.45
N ARG A 161 -0.28 -9.91 -10.46
CA ARG A 161 -1.75 -9.73 -10.51
C ARG A 161 -2.18 -8.49 -11.27
N ASP A 162 -1.31 -7.49 -11.38
CA ASP A 162 -1.59 -6.30 -12.20
C ASP A 162 -1.20 -6.56 -13.65
N ARG A 163 -1.79 -5.80 -14.57
CA ARG A 163 -1.45 -5.87 -15.99
C ARG A 163 0.02 -5.46 -16.22
N PRO A 164 0.65 -5.88 -17.34
CA PRO A 164 1.96 -5.37 -17.73
C PRO A 164 1.98 -3.84 -17.71
N ASN A 165 2.96 -3.26 -17.00
CA ASN A 165 3.09 -1.81 -16.78
C ASN A 165 1.88 -1.14 -16.10
N GLY A 166 1.02 -1.91 -15.43
CA GLY A 166 -0.05 -1.35 -14.60
C GLY A 166 0.49 -0.54 -13.41
N ALA A 167 -0.33 0.37 -12.90
CA ALA A 167 0.06 1.31 -11.86
C ALA A 167 0.58 0.62 -10.58
N VAL A 168 -0.05 -0.48 -10.17
CA VAL A 168 0.36 -1.23 -8.97
C VAL A 168 1.66 -1.99 -9.26
N ALA A 169 1.79 -2.61 -10.44
CA ALA A 169 3.02 -3.27 -10.84
C ALA A 169 4.22 -2.32 -10.85
N GLN A 170 4.05 -1.10 -11.38
CA GLN A 170 5.13 -0.10 -11.42
C GLN A 170 5.58 0.31 -10.02
N ILE A 171 4.63 0.57 -9.11
CA ILE A 171 4.93 0.91 -7.72
C ILE A 171 5.66 -0.24 -7.03
N ALA A 172 5.14 -1.47 -7.15
CA ALA A 172 5.72 -2.64 -6.52
C ALA A 172 7.14 -2.92 -7.03
N LYS A 173 7.37 -2.82 -8.36
CA LYS A 173 8.71 -2.92 -8.96
C LYS A 173 9.69 -1.90 -8.40
N ARG A 174 9.27 -0.65 -8.23
CA ARG A 174 10.09 0.42 -7.65
C ARG A 174 10.44 0.16 -6.19
N MET A 175 9.52 -0.42 -5.40
CA MET A 175 9.73 -0.70 -3.98
C MET A 175 10.59 -1.94 -3.71
N LEU A 176 10.56 -2.93 -4.61
CA LEU A 176 11.19 -4.24 -4.42
C LEU A 176 12.67 -4.19 -4.00
N PRO A 177 13.56 -3.39 -4.63
CA PRO A 177 14.98 -3.36 -4.27
C PRO A 177 15.23 -2.98 -2.80
N ASP A 178 14.58 -1.90 -2.34
CA ASP A 178 14.72 -1.42 -0.96
C ASP A 178 14.14 -2.42 0.05
N VAL A 179 13.00 -3.01 -0.28
CA VAL A 179 12.32 -3.97 0.59
C VAL A 179 13.13 -5.27 0.72
N LYS A 180 13.74 -5.76 -0.37
CA LYS A 180 14.66 -6.92 -0.33
C LYS A 180 15.87 -6.65 0.56
N ARG A 181 16.52 -5.49 0.41
CA ARG A 181 17.66 -5.10 1.24
C ARG A 181 17.31 -5.09 2.73
N ARG A 182 16.14 -4.55 3.11
CA ARG A 182 15.67 -4.57 4.51
C ARG A 182 15.37 -5.98 5.02
N ALA A 183 14.80 -6.84 4.16
CA ALA A 183 14.53 -8.23 4.49
C ALA A 183 15.82 -8.99 4.82
N GLU A 184 16.84 -8.85 3.97
CA GLU A 184 18.17 -9.45 4.14
C GLU A 184 18.84 -8.97 5.43
N GLU A 185 18.78 -7.66 5.71
CA GLU A 185 19.32 -7.11 6.95
C GLU A 185 18.62 -7.67 8.19
N GLN A 186 17.29 -7.82 8.16
CA GLN A 186 16.53 -8.41 9.26
C GLN A 186 16.92 -9.88 9.49
N VAL A 187 17.09 -10.67 8.42
CA VAL A 187 17.55 -12.06 8.49
C VAL A 187 18.95 -12.11 9.09
N ARG A 188 19.89 -11.31 8.59
CA ARG A 188 21.27 -11.24 9.12
C ARG A 188 21.30 -10.91 10.61
N ARG A 189 20.50 -9.93 11.06
CA ARG A 189 20.40 -9.56 12.49
C ARG A 189 19.86 -10.71 13.34
N ARG A 190 18.90 -11.49 12.83
CA ARG A 190 18.37 -12.68 13.52
C ARG A 190 19.41 -13.80 13.61
N THR A 191 20.13 -14.06 12.54
CA THR A 191 21.20 -15.06 12.50
C THR A 191 22.32 -14.71 13.48
N ASN A 192 22.81 -13.46 13.49
CA ASN A 192 23.85 -13.02 14.43
C ASN A 192 23.42 -13.10 15.90
N ARG A 193 22.13 -12.89 16.20
CA ARG A 193 21.58 -13.09 17.55
C ARG A 193 21.52 -14.56 17.93
N ALA A 194 21.15 -15.44 16.99
CA ALA A 194 21.03 -16.87 17.24
C ALA A 194 22.39 -17.55 17.42
N THR A 195 23.42 -17.13 16.70
CA THR A 195 24.76 -17.75 16.75
C THR A 195 25.66 -17.26 17.89
N GLY A 196 25.18 -16.38 18.78
CA GLY A 196 25.94 -15.89 19.93
C GLY A 196 27.19 -15.04 19.60
N THR A 197 27.51 -14.85 18.32
CA THR A 197 28.67 -14.09 17.83
C THR A 197 28.60 -12.58 18.15
N GLY A 198 27.47 -12.10 18.70
CA GLY A 198 27.27 -10.69 19.06
C GLY A 198 27.55 -10.30 20.52
N ARG A 199 27.96 -11.22 21.41
CA ARG A 199 28.30 -10.90 22.80
C ARG A 199 29.73 -11.31 23.11
N VAL A 200 30.69 -10.59 22.54
CA VAL A 200 32.03 -10.53 23.12
C VAL A 200 31.83 -9.88 24.49
N MET A 201 31.79 -10.69 25.55
CA MET A 201 31.94 -10.19 26.90
C MET A 201 33.33 -9.58 26.98
N SER A 202 33.42 -8.27 26.76
CA SER A 202 34.55 -7.48 27.21
C SER A 202 34.53 -7.49 28.74
N HIS A 203 35.01 -8.60 29.32
CA HIS A 203 35.44 -8.68 30.70
C HIS A 203 36.70 -7.83 30.80
N ASN A 204 36.52 -6.50 30.83
CA ASN A 204 37.55 -5.61 31.32
C ASN A 204 37.61 -5.82 32.83
N GLY A 205 38.40 -6.81 33.22
CA GLY A 205 38.97 -6.89 34.55
C GLY A 205 39.73 -5.59 34.80
N ARG A 206 39.10 -4.66 35.54
CA ARG A 206 39.85 -3.67 36.30
C ARG A 206 40.16 -4.31 37.63
N ASP A 207 41.26 -5.05 37.66
CA ASP A 207 42.06 -5.17 38.86
C ASP A 207 42.43 -3.76 39.30
N ARG A 208 41.78 -3.26 40.36
CA ARG A 208 42.34 -2.23 41.21
C ARG A 208 43.03 -2.96 42.36
N GLN A 209 44.33 -3.19 42.17
CA GLN A 209 45.25 -3.48 43.26
C GLN A 209 45.49 -2.21 44.08
N ALA A 210 45.61 -2.43 45.39
CA ALA A 210 46.20 -1.61 46.46
C ALA A 210 45.56 -0.23 46.77
#